data_AF-A0A1Y3N0S2-F1
#
_entry.id   AF-A0A1Y3N0S2-F1
#
_cell.length_a   1.000
_cell.length_b   1.000
_cell.length_c   1.000
_cell.angle_alpha   90.00
_cell.angle_beta   90.00
_cell.angle_gamma   90.00
#
_symmetry.space_group_name_H-M   'P 1'
#
loop_
_entity.id
_entity.type
_entity.pdbx_description
1 polymer ?
#
loop_
_entity_poly.entity_id
_entity_poly.type
_entity_poly.pdbx_seq_one_letter_code
_entity_poly.pdbx_strand_id
1 'polypeptide(L)'
;MLFSVDFLGENDDMDLNQYETEWSNTENDQYSKNEIKKNYEYSEPFFDQDCVNSNICMSVILKIIKKISNNNMQPPNQSSTMPAWMNALLKTFTGFSTHINIKIFIAKMIVNYPESFVPYANSWYIPLVKFIASGEEFNDGFTYYLEDLCNLLIKWKESVNIENNSENRFNFTNMMNIIIRFSNVQDGLSMKVIIDIINEFLNKFKEFIDTPVEILYTFLKSNNDEQYNVSTINLAIQILASFVSNDIPEYNELNMTTSDSYPSENEFYSVLANYIQFNHKNIYEPASEVYKN
;
A
#
# COMPACT_ATOMS: atom_id res chain seq x y z
N MET A 1 -35.96 -59.82 36.12
CA MET A 1 -35.03 -60.57 35.25
C MET A 1 -35.76 -60.89 33.97
N LEU A 2 -35.27 -60.38 32.83
CA LEU A 2 -35.86 -60.52 31.50
C LEU A 2 -34.80 -61.12 30.56
N PHE A 3 -35.24 -62.10 29.77
CA PHE A 3 -34.57 -62.81 28.65
C PHE A 3 -34.28 -61.83 27.48
N SER A 4 -33.45 -62.07 26.45
CA SER A 4 -33.07 -63.27 25.66
C SER A 4 -31.86 -62.89 24.74
N VAL A 5 -30.78 -63.69 24.64
CA VAL A 5 -30.39 -64.69 23.60
C VAL A 5 -29.65 -64.15 22.35
N ASP A 6 -28.34 -64.44 22.34
CA ASP A 6 -27.37 -64.90 21.32
C ASP A 6 -27.31 -64.35 19.87
N PHE A 7 -26.10 -63.95 19.44
CA PHE A 7 -25.35 -64.60 18.33
C PHE A 7 -23.86 -64.17 18.30
N LEU A 8 -22.96 -65.13 17.98
CA LEU A 8 -21.49 -65.06 18.02
C LEU A 8 -20.84 -64.96 16.62
N GLY A 9 -19.60 -64.45 16.58
CA GLY A 9 -18.53 -64.75 15.60
C GLY A 9 -18.61 -64.01 14.26
N GLU A 10 -17.56 -63.80 13.47
CA GLU A 10 -16.09 -63.78 13.57
C GLU A 10 -15.61 -63.17 12.23
N ASN A 11 -14.32 -62.83 12.10
CA ASN A 11 -13.71 -62.05 11.00
C ASN A 11 -13.91 -62.62 9.58
N ASP A 12 -13.94 -61.74 8.57
CA ASP A 12 -13.41 -61.99 7.21
C ASP A 12 -13.13 -60.66 6.47
N ASP A 13 -11.95 -60.59 5.84
CA ASP A 13 -11.53 -59.54 4.91
C ASP A 13 -12.51 -59.42 3.72
N MET A 14 -12.89 -58.21 3.30
CA MET A 14 -13.67 -58.03 2.07
C MET A 14 -13.24 -56.84 1.20
N ASP A 15 -12.99 -57.18 -0.06
CA ASP A 15 -12.59 -56.40 -1.22
C ASP A 15 -13.38 -55.09 -1.45
N LEU A 16 -12.65 -53.97 -1.59
CA LEU A 16 -13.14 -52.77 -2.27
C LEU A 16 -13.09 -53.00 -3.78
N ASN A 17 -14.13 -53.57 -4.38
CA ASN A 17 -14.45 -53.40 -5.81
C ASN A 17 -15.75 -54.13 -6.19
N GLN A 18 -16.90 -53.67 -5.68
CA GLN A 18 -18.20 -54.04 -6.25
C GLN A 18 -19.32 -53.23 -5.60
N TYR A 19 -19.55 -51.98 -6.06
CA TYR A 19 -20.88 -51.34 -6.06
C TYR A 19 -20.86 -50.13 -7.01
N GLU A 20 -20.69 -50.40 -8.30
CA GLU A 20 -21.47 -49.70 -9.34
C GLU A 20 -22.70 -50.61 -9.55
N THR A 21 -23.96 -50.17 -9.46
CA THR A 21 -24.60 -49.33 -10.48
C THR A 21 -25.97 -48.81 -9.98
N GLU A 22 -26.26 -47.56 -10.35
CA GLU A 22 -27.55 -47.03 -10.82
C GLU A 22 -28.79 -46.96 -9.91
N TRP A 23 -29.12 -45.73 -9.48
CA TRP A 23 -30.39 -45.09 -9.85
C TRP A 23 -30.11 -43.69 -10.41
N SER A 24 -30.47 -43.51 -11.67
CA SER A 24 -30.37 -42.28 -12.46
C SER A 24 -31.46 -41.24 -12.12
N ASN A 25 -31.13 -39.99 -12.44
CA ASN A 25 -31.96 -38.79 -12.61
C ASN A 25 -32.17 -37.90 -11.37
N THR A 26 -31.49 -36.75 -11.37
CA THR A 26 -32.22 -35.47 -11.55
C THR A 26 -31.33 -34.47 -12.28
N GLU A 27 -31.88 -33.89 -13.35
CA GLU A 27 -31.31 -32.80 -14.15
C GLU A 27 -30.96 -31.55 -13.31
N ASN A 28 -31.32 -31.49 -12.02
CA ASN A 28 -31.14 -30.34 -11.14
C ASN A 28 -29.68 -30.00 -10.76
N ASP A 29 -28.76 -30.96 -10.79
CA ASP A 29 -27.36 -30.70 -10.41
C ASP A 29 -26.55 -29.97 -11.48
N GLN A 30 -26.97 -30.08 -12.75
CA GLN A 30 -26.37 -29.30 -13.84
C GLN A 30 -26.98 -27.91 -13.96
N TYR A 31 -28.26 -27.72 -13.63
CA TYR A 31 -28.87 -26.38 -13.54
C TYR A 31 -28.23 -25.55 -12.43
N SER A 32 -27.92 -26.13 -11.26
CA SER A 32 -27.26 -25.41 -10.16
C SER A 32 -25.81 -25.02 -10.49
N LYS A 33 -25.01 -25.92 -11.09
CA LYS A 33 -23.63 -25.59 -11.50
C LYS A 33 -23.57 -24.61 -12.67
N ASN A 34 -24.54 -24.64 -13.58
CA ASN A 34 -24.61 -23.72 -14.71
C ASN A 34 -25.17 -22.35 -14.32
N GLU A 35 -26.06 -22.24 -13.32
CA GLU A 35 -26.48 -20.93 -12.77
C GLU A 35 -25.38 -20.28 -11.92
N ILE A 36 -24.60 -21.09 -11.19
CA ILE A 36 -23.40 -20.57 -10.50
C ILE A 36 -22.40 -20.08 -11.55
N LYS A 37 -22.11 -20.82 -12.63
CA LYS A 37 -21.18 -20.38 -13.69
C LYS A 37 -21.69 -19.21 -14.54
N LYS A 38 -22.97 -19.17 -14.92
CA LYS A 38 -23.53 -18.09 -15.77
C LYS A 38 -23.59 -16.73 -15.09
N ASN A 39 -23.58 -16.67 -13.76
CA ASN A 39 -23.59 -15.40 -13.02
C ASN A 39 -22.21 -14.72 -12.89
N TYR A 40 -21.13 -15.34 -13.39
CA TYR A 40 -19.79 -14.71 -13.41
C TYR A 40 -19.44 -14.06 -14.75
N GLU A 41 -20.26 -14.22 -15.77
CA GLU A 41 -19.96 -13.70 -17.11
C GLU A 41 -20.62 -12.33 -17.32
N TYR A 42 -20.17 -11.36 -16.54
CA TYR A 42 -20.41 -9.94 -16.77
C TYR A 42 -19.09 -9.22 -16.61
N SER A 43 -18.49 -8.83 -17.74
CA SER A 43 -17.38 -7.91 -17.93
C SER A 43 -16.64 -7.59 -16.63
N GLU A 44 -15.76 -8.50 -16.21
CA GLU A 44 -14.91 -8.24 -15.05
C GLU A 44 -14.12 -6.97 -15.32
N PRO A 45 -14.12 -5.99 -14.40
CA PRO A 45 -13.10 -4.96 -14.41
C PRO A 45 -11.77 -5.69 -14.40
N PHE A 46 -10.93 -5.41 -15.38
CA PHE A 46 -9.59 -5.99 -15.47
C PHE A 46 -8.78 -5.40 -14.31
N PHE A 47 -8.82 -6.04 -13.14
CA PHE A 47 -7.95 -5.70 -12.02
C PHE A 47 -6.56 -6.25 -12.34
N ASP A 48 -5.51 -5.51 -11.98
CA ASP A 48 -4.15 -6.02 -12.10
C ASP A 48 -4.05 -7.36 -11.37
N GLN A 49 -3.61 -8.41 -12.06
CA GLN A 49 -3.46 -9.75 -11.51
C GLN A 49 -2.27 -9.79 -10.55
N ASP A 50 -2.46 -9.23 -9.36
CA ASP A 50 -1.54 -9.40 -8.24
C ASP A 50 -1.99 -10.53 -7.30
N CYS A 51 -1.11 -10.92 -6.38
CA CYS A 51 -1.36 -12.02 -5.45
C CYS A 51 -2.55 -11.75 -4.51
N VAL A 52 -2.87 -10.49 -4.24
CA VAL A 52 -3.99 -10.08 -3.37
C VAL A 52 -5.30 -10.17 -4.14
N ASN A 53 -5.32 -9.72 -5.40
CA ASN A 53 -6.46 -9.80 -6.30
C ASN A 53 -6.77 -11.24 -6.73
N SER A 54 -5.76 -12.11 -6.73
CA SER A 54 -5.92 -13.56 -6.95
C SER A 54 -6.63 -14.28 -5.79
N ASN A 55 -6.86 -13.60 -4.66
CA ASN A 55 -7.65 -14.16 -3.57
C ASN A 55 -9.10 -14.41 -4.02
N ILE A 56 -9.59 -15.62 -3.80
CA ILE A 56 -10.92 -16.10 -4.21
C ILE A 56 -12.05 -15.17 -3.74
N CYS A 57 -11.88 -14.51 -2.60
CA CYS A 57 -12.89 -13.64 -2.02
C CYS A 57 -12.88 -12.21 -2.57
N MET A 58 -11.81 -11.74 -3.23
CA MET A 58 -11.68 -10.34 -3.67
C MET A 58 -12.83 -9.93 -4.60
N SER A 59 -13.06 -10.71 -5.67
CA SER A 59 -14.11 -10.41 -6.65
C SER A 59 -15.51 -10.43 -6.02
N VAL A 60 -15.77 -11.37 -5.10
CA VAL A 60 -17.05 -11.49 -4.40
C VAL A 60 -17.28 -10.30 -3.47
N ILE A 61 -16.26 -9.91 -2.69
CA ILE A 61 -16.36 -8.78 -1.76
C ILE A 61 -16.57 -7.47 -2.52
N LEU A 62 -15.84 -7.24 -3.60
CA LEU A 62 -16.02 -6.03 -4.43
C LEU A 62 -17.43 -5.96 -5.05
N LYS A 63 -17.97 -7.09 -5.52
CA LYS A 63 -19.37 -7.16 -6.00
C LYS A 63 -20.38 -6.82 -4.89
N ILE A 64 -20.15 -7.31 -3.67
CA ILE A 64 -20.98 -6.99 -2.50
C ILE A 64 -20.91 -5.50 -2.17
N ILE A 65 -19.70 -4.93 -2.09
CA ILE A 65 -19.51 -3.50 -1.81
C ILE A 65 -20.20 -2.66 -2.86
N LYS A 66 -20.01 -2.96 -4.15
CA LYS A 66 -20.68 -2.26 -5.26
C LYS A 66 -22.21 -2.30 -5.16
N LYS A 67 -22.78 -3.45 -4.80
CA LYS A 67 -24.23 -3.58 -4.64
C LYS A 67 -24.74 -2.78 -3.44
N ILE A 68 -24.04 -2.82 -2.32
CA ILE A 68 -24.42 -2.12 -1.09
C ILE A 68 -24.20 -0.61 -1.22
N SER A 69 -23.14 -0.16 -1.91
CA SER A 69 -22.88 1.26 -2.16
C SER A 69 -23.97 1.89 -3.04
N ASN A 70 -24.35 1.20 -4.11
CA ASN A 70 -25.34 1.71 -5.06
C ASN A 70 -26.76 1.76 -4.45
N ASN A 71 -27.08 0.82 -3.56
CA ASN A 71 -28.36 0.80 -2.86
C ASN A 71 -28.46 1.85 -1.75
N ASN A 72 -27.33 2.35 -1.24
CA ASN A 72 -27.25 3.30 -0.12
C ASN A 72 -26.93 4.73 -0.57
N MET A 73 -27.13 5.09 -1.84
CA MET A 73 -27.00 6.48 -2.30
C MET A 73 -28.08 7.34 -1.64
N GLN A 74 -27.79 7.85 -0.44
CA GLN A 74 -28.60 8.88 0.20
C GLN A 74 -28.54 10.17 -0.63
N PRO A 75 -29.64 10.95 -0.70
CA PRO A 75 -29.64 12.23 -1.40
C PRO A 75 -28.59 13.18 -0.80
N PRO A 76 -28.01 14.08 -1.61
CA PRO A 76 -26.79 14.86 -1.29
C PRO A 76 -26.88 15.84 -0.11
N ASN A 77 -28.02 15.90 0.59
CA ASN A 77 -28.29 16.86 1.67
C ASN A 77 -28.24 16.26 3.08
N GLN A 78 -27.93 14.97 3.23
CA GLN A 78 -27.67 14.37 4.54
C GLN A 78 -26.17 14.30 4.75
N SER A 79 -25.70 14.83 5.89
CA SER A 79 -24.33 14.62 6.36
C SER A 79 -24.00 13.14 6.21
N SER A 80 -23.13 12.79 5.27
CA SER A 80 -22.87 11.41 4.88
C SER A 80 -22.17 10.70 6.02
N THR A 81 -22.94 10.13 6.93
CA THR A 81 -22.42 9.30 8.00
C THR A 81 -21.86 8.03 7.35
N MET A 82 -20.66 7.62 7.76
CA MET A 82 -20.02 6.44 7.21
C MET A 82 -20.88 5.20 7.47
N PRO A 83 -21.21 4.39 6.45
CA PRO A 83 -22.01 3.19 6.61
C PRO A 83 -21.35 2.21 7.59
N ALA A 84 -22.17 1.45 8.32
CA ALA A 84 -21.69 0.52 9.35
C ALA A 84 -20.67 -0.50 8.81
N TRP A 85 -20.86 -1.00 7.58
CA TRP A 85 -19.93 -1.93 6.94
C TRP A 85 -18.56 -1.30 6.70
N MET A 86 -18.50 -0.03 6.28
CA MET A 86 -17.25 0.68 6.03
C MET A 86 -16.57 1.05 7.35
N ASN A 87 -17.34 1.45 8.36
CA ASN A 87 -16.80 1.70 9.69
C ASN A 87 -16.20 0.41 10.32
N ALA A 88 -16.81 -0.75 10.09
CA ALA A 88 -16.24 -2.02 10.51
C ALA A 88 -14.89 -2.29 9.84
N LEU A 89 -14.78 -2.06 8.52
CA LEU A 89 -13.51 -2.16 7.79
C LEU A 89 -12.46 -1.20 8.34
N LEU A 90 -12.83 0.06 8.61
CA LEU A 90 -11.91 1.06 9.15
C LEU A 90 -11.38 0.65 10.54
N LYS A 91 -12.26 0.14 11.41
CA LYS A 91 -11.88 -0.39 12.73
C LYS A 91 -10.95 -1.59 12.61
N THR A 92 -11.23 -2.52 11.69
CA THR A 92 -10.34 -3.65 11.43
C THR A 92 -8.99 -3.17 10.92
N PHE A 93 -8.96 -2.24 9.95
CA PHE A 93 -7.75 -1.73 9.34
C PHE A 93 -6.84 -0.99 10.34
N THR A 94 -7.43 -0.18 11.22
CA THR A 94 -6.69 0.59 12.25
C THR A 94 -6.39 -0.21 13.52
N GLY A 95 -6.89 -1.45 13.63
CA GLY A 95 -6.64 -2.31 14.77
C GLY A 95 -5.16 -2.66 14.94
N PHE A 96 -4.61 -2.44 16.14
CA PHE A 96 -3.23 -2.79 16.47
C PHE A 96 -2.96 -4.30 16.40
N SER A 97 -3.95 -5.12 16.77
CA SER A 97 -3.87 -6.59 16.71
C SER A 97 -4.20 -7.18 15.34
N THR A 98 -4.60 -6.35 14.38
CA THR A 98 -4.93 -6.82 13.03
C THR A 98 -3.66 -7.15 12.28
N HIS A 99 -3.57 -8.40 11.81
CA HIS A 99 -2.45 -8.88 11.02
C HIS A 99 -2.25 -8.08 9.73
N ILE A 100 -0.99 -7.86 9.34
CA ILE A 100 -0.62 -7.03 8.18
C ILE A 100 -1.31 -7.48 6.88
N ASN A 101 -1.39 -8.79 6.61
CA ASN A 101 -2.09 -9.34 5.45
C ASN A 101 -3.57 -8.93 5.36
N ILE A 102 -4.26 -8.77 6.49
CA ILE A 102 -5.65 -8.29 6.51
C ILE A 102 -5.69 -6.81 6.12
N LYS A 103 -4.75 -6.01 6.64
CA LYS A 103 -4.63 -4.59 6.29
C LYS A 103 -4.32 -4.43 4.80
N ILE A 104 -3.37 -5.20 4.25
CA ILE A 104 -3.04 -5.26 2.82
C ILE A 104 -4.30 -5.59 2.00
N PHE A 105 -5.07 -6.59 2.41
CA PHE A 105 -6.29 -6.98 1.70
C PHE A 105 -7.32 -5.84 1.69
N ILE A 106 -7.57 -5.20 2.83
CA ILE A 106 -8.50 -4.06 2.93
C ILE A 106 -8.02 -2.89 2.08
N ALA A 107 -6.74 -2.52 2.16
CA ALA A 107 -6.20 -1.42 1.37
C ALA A 107 -6.23 -1.72 -0.14
N LYS A 108 -5.98 -2.97 -0.58
CA LYS A 108 -6.14 -3.34 -2.00
C LYS A 108 -7.59 -3.24 -2.46
N MET A 109 -8.53 -3.65 -1.61
CA MET A 109 -9.96 -3.51 -1.90
C MET A 109 -10.38 -2.04 -2.08
N ILE A 110 -9.79 -1.11 -1.31
CA ILE A 110 -10.00 0.33 -1.49
C ILE A 110 -9.40 0.80 -2.81
N VAL A 111 -8.16 0.39 -3.14
CA VAL A 111 -7.50 0.69 -4.42
C VAL A 111 -8.35 0.22 -5.62
N ASN A 112 -8.94 -0.98 -5.53
CA ASN A 112 -9.75 -1.55 -6.60
C ASN A 112 -11.11 -0.87 -6.78
N TYR A 113 -11.68 -0.26 -5.73
CA TYR A 113 -13.01 0.34 -5.80
C TYR A 113 -13.09 1.66 -5.02
N PRO A 114 -12.30 2.68 -5.41
CA PRO A 114 -12.12 3.90 -4.63
C PRO A 114 -13.38 4.77 -4.59
N GLU A 115 -14.25 4.64 -5.60
CA GLU A 115 -15.48 5.43 -5.78
C GLU A 115 -16.42 5.34 -4.57
N SER A 116 -16.46 4.19 -3.89
CA SER A 116 -17.28 4.02 -2.68
C SER A 116 -16.68 4.68 -1.46
N PHE A 117 -15.36 4.83 -1.40
CA PHE A 117 -14.64 5.30 -0.21
C PHE A 117 -14.34 6.81 -0.26
N VAL A 118 -14.22 7.40 -1.45
CA VAL A 118 -13.85 8.82 -1.61
C VAL A 118 -14.78 9.81 -0.86
N PRO A 119 -16.11 9.59 -0.73
CA PRO A 119 -16.96 10.47 0.06
C PRO A 119 -16.58 10.52 1.55
N TYR A 120 -15.83 9.53 2.02
CA TYR A 120 -15.35 9.38 3.38
C TYR A 120 -13.82 9.49 3.49
N ALA A 121 -13.16 10.10 2.49
CA ALA A 121 -11.71 10.19 2.41
C ALA A 121 -11.08 10.78 3.69
N ASN A 122 -11.71 11.77 4.33
CA ASN A 122 -11.26 12.35 5.60
C ASN A 122 -11.04 11.30 6.71
N SER A 123 -11.82 10.22 6.73
CA SER A 123 -11.69 9.15 7.71
C SER A 123 -10.66 8.08 7.31
N TRP A 124 -10.32 7.97 6.02
CA TRP A 124 -9.45 6.92 5.48
C TRP A 124 -8.02 7.39 5.19
N TYR A 125 -7.82 8.68 4.93
CA TYR A 125 -6.55 9.21 4.45
C TYR A 125 -5.40 8.96 5.44
N ILE A 126 -5.54 9.43 6.68
CA ILE A 126 -4.51 9.25 7.70
C ILE A 126 -4.25 7.77 8.05
N PRO A 127 -5.27 6.91 8.20
CA PRO A 127 -5.05 5.47 8.31
C PRO A 127 -4.20 4.88 7.18
N LEU A 128 -4.46 5.27 5.92
CA LEU A 128 -3.69 4.78 4.77
C LEU A 128 -2.25 5.34 4.78
N VAL A 129 -2.06 6.62 5.12
CA VAL A 129 -0.72 7.22 5.31
C VAL A 129 0.06 6.46 6.39
N LYS A 130 -0.57 6.19 7.54
CA LYS A 130 0.01 5.41 8.64
C LYS A 130 0.39 4.01 8.21
N PHE A 131 -0.45 3.36 7.41
CA PHE A 131 -0.20 2.02 6.90
C PHE A 131 1.00 1.98 5.95
N ILE A 132 1.16 2.98 5.08
CA ILE A 132 2.37 3.12 4.26
C ILE A 132 3.58 3.41 5.15
N ALA A 133 3.46 4.32 6.12
CA ALA A 133 4.52 4.68 7.04
C ALA A 133 5.01 3.49 7.89
N SER A 134 4.15 2.52 8.21
CA SER A 134 4.56 1.26 8.86
C SER A 134 5.27 0.27 7.93
N GLY A 135 5.80 0.75 6.80
CA GLY A 135 6.17 -0.12 5.69
C GLY A 135 7.44 -0.93 5.82
N GLU A 136 8.11 -0.84 6.95
CA GLU A 136 9.26 -1.68 7.27
C GLU A 136 8.89 -3.17 7.39
N GLU A 137 7.62 -3.48 7.64
CA GLU A 137 7.09 -4.85 7.71
C GLU A 137 6.84 -5.47 6.32
N PHE A 138 6.99 -4.71 5.24
CA PHE A 138 6.70 -5.18 3.89
C PHE A 138 7.92 -5.80 3.20
N ASN A 139 7.65 -6.72 2.26
CA ASN A 139 8.66 -7.39 1.45
C ASN A 139 8.83 -6.74 0.07
N ASP A 140 9.74 -7.25 -0.75
CA ASP A 140 10.11 -6.67 -2.06
C ASP A 140 8.94 -6.54 -3.05
N GLY A 141 7.88 -7.35 -2.90
CA GLY A 141 6.67 -7.27 -3.72
C GLY A 141 5.78 -6.05 -3.42
N PHE A 142 6.11 -5.27 -2.39
CA PHE A 142 5.32 -4.12 -1.96
C PHE A 142 5.48 -2.89 -2.87
N THR A 143 6.52 -2.82 -3.69
CA THR A 143 6.82 -1.61 -4.48
C THR A 143 5.70 -1.19 -5.44
N TYR A 144 5.11 -2.11 -6.20
CA TYR A 144 3.96 -1.81 -7.07
C TYR A 144 2.69 -1.51 -6.28
N TYR A 145 2.50 -2.21 -5.18
CA TYR A 145 1.38 -2.01 -4.29
C TYR A 145 1.44 -0.63 -3.57
N LEU A 146 2.65 -0.17 -3.25
CA LEU A 146 2.92 1.15 -2.72
C LEU A 146 2.57 2.24 -3.74
N GLU A 147 2.93 2.03 -5.01
CA GLU A 147 2.58 2.96 -6.10
C GLU A 147 1.06 3.17 -6.19
N ASP A 148 0.30 2.07 -6.19
CA ASP A 148 -1.17 2.09 -6.21
C ASP A 148 -1.75 2.91 -5.06
N LEU A 149 -1.20 2.73 -3.85
CA LEU A 149 -1.64 3.45 -2.65
C LEU A 149 -1.27 4.92 -2.70
N CYS A 150 -0.06 5.27 -3.15
CA CYS A 150 0.35 6.65 -3.35
C CYS A 150 -0.56 7.33 -4.40
N ASN A 151 -0.82 6.67 -5.52
CA ASN A 151 -1.73 7.17 -6.56
C ASN A 151 -3.16 7.36 -6.05
N LEU A 152 -3.65 6.46 -5.20
CA LEU A 152 -4.95 6.61 -4.52
C LEU A 152 -4.96 7.86 -3.63
N LEU A 153 -3.95 8.04 -2.78
CA LEU A 153 -3.84 9.18 -1.87
C LEU A 153 -3.68 10.51 -2.62
N ILE A 154 -2.94 10.53 -3.73
CA ILE A 154 -2.81 11.71 -4.60
C ILE A 154 -4.16 12.07 -5.21
N LYS A 155 -4.91 11.08 -5.72
CA LYS A 155 -6.28 11.32 -6.25
C LYS A 155 -7.23 11.89 -5.20
N TRP A 156 -7.06 11.53 -3.93
CA TRP A 156 -7.91 11.97 -2.83
C TRP A 156 -7.45 13.26 -2.15
N LYS A 157 -6.29 13.82 -2.52
CA LYS A 157 -5.65 14.94 -1.79
C LYS A 157 -6.52 16.19 -1.68
N GLU A 158 -7.37 16.46 -2.67
CA GLU A 158 -8.30 17.60 -2.67
C GLU A 158 -9.63 17.31 -1.94
N SER A 159 -9.88 16.04 -1.60
CA SER A 159 -11.10 15.61 -0.90
C SER A 159 -10.93 15.58 0.62
N VAL A 160 -9.75 15.96 1.13
CA VAL A 160 -9.39 15.85 2.54
C VAL A 160 -8.96 17.17 3.16
N ASN A 161 -9.30 17.34 4.43
CA ASN A 161 -8.80 18.40 5.28
C ASN A 161 -8.11 17.75 6.48
N ILE A 162 -6.79 17.85 6.53
CA ILE A 162 -5.95 17.19 7.53
C ILE A 162 -5.58 18.21 8.61
N GLU A 163 -5.79 17.86 9.88
CA GLU A 163 -5.33 18.69 10.99
C GLU A 163 -3.81 18.71 11.07
N ASN A 164 -3.23 19.91 11.18
CA ASN A 164 -1.81 20.09 11.41
C ASN A 164 -1.48 19.80 12.88
N ASN A 165 -1.05 18.57 13.14
CA ASN A 165 -0.59 18.10 14.45
C ASN A 165 0.69 17.27 14.29
N SER A 166 1.47 17.15 15.37
CA SER A 166 2.77 16.48 15.34
C SER A 166 2.69 15.02 14.91
N GLU A 167 1.60 14.32 15.25
CA GLU A 167 1.38 12.93 14.85
C GLU A 167 1.22 12.81 13.33
N ASN A 168 0.40 13.64 12.71
CA ASN A 168 0.23 13.66 11.26
C ASN A 168 1.54 14.02 10.57
N ARG A 169 2.27 15.03 11.07
CA ARG A 169 3.59 15.38 10.54
C ARG A 169 4.55 14.18 10.54
N PHE A 170 4.65 13.49 11.67
CA PHE A 170 5.46 12.28 11.79
C PHE A 170 5.06 11.21 10.77
N ASN A 171 3.77 10.95 10.60
CA ASN A 171 3.29 9.92 9.68
C ASN A 171 3.57 10.27 8.20
N PHE A 172 3.42 11.54 7.81
CA PHE A 172 3.76 11.99 6.45
C PHE A 172 5.26 11.91 6.17
N THR A 173 6.09 12.39 7.09
CA THR A 173 7.56 12.28 6.98
C THR A 173 8.00 10.82 6.91
N ASN A 174 7.45 9.95 7.76
CA ASN A 174 7.81 8.55 7.75
C ASN A 174 7.30 7.81 6.50
N MET A 175 6.14 8.21 5.96
CA MET A 175 5.69 7.75 4.65
C MET A 175 6.70 8.11 3.56
N MET A 176 7.29 9.32 3.58
CA MET A 176 8.35 9.70 2.64
C MET A 176 9.60 8.84 2.80
N ASN A 177 10.04 8.55 4.03
CA ASN A 177 11.15 7.62 4.28
C ASN A 177 10.89 6.26 3.62
N ILE A 178 9.68 5.71 3.76
CA ILE A 178 9.30 4.44 3.15
C ILE A 178 9.32 4.53 1.62
N ILE A 179 8.70 5.55 1.02
CA ILE A 179 8.69 5.73 -0.45
C ILE A 179 10.12 5.81 -1.01
N ILE A 180 11.00 6.57 -0.35
CA ILE A 180 12.40 6.70 -0.75
C ILE A 180 13.13 5.37 -0.54
N ARG A 181 12.86 4.62 0.52
CA ARG A 181 13.48 3.31 0.73
C ARG A 181 13.15 2.31 -0.38
N PHE A 182 11.88 2.22 -0.75
CA PHE A 182 11.42 1.29 -1.79
C PHE A 182 11.84 1.70 -3.22
N SER A 183 12.37 2.92 -3.40
CA SER A 183 12.95 3.35 -4.68
C SER A 183 14.28 2.67 -5.04
N ASN A 184 14.98 2.11 -4.06
CA ASN A 184 16.31 1.52 -4.25
C ASN A 184 16.27 -0.02 -4.39
N VAL A 185 15.07 -0.60 -4.55
CA VAL A 185 14.88 -2.04 -4.75
C VAL A 185 15.03 -2.38 -6.23
N GLN A 186 15.73 -3.47 -6.55
CA GLN A 186 15.84 -3.96 -7.94
C GLN A 186 14.44 -4.24 -8.52
N ASP A 187 14.21 -3.85 -9.78
CA ASP A 187 12.90 -3.90 -10.46
C ASP A 187 11.77 -3.08 -9.78
N GLY A 188 12.15 -2.09 -8.95
CA GLY A 188 11.24 -1.13 -8.35
C GLY A 188 10.77 0.00 -9.30
N LEU A 189 10.08 1.00 -8.74
CA LEU A 189 9.54 2.12 -9.52
C LEU A 189 10.66 2.91 -10.22
N SER A 190 10.36 3.43 -11.42
CA SER A 190 11.30 4.33 -12.10
C SER A 190 11.51 5.61 -11.28
N MET A 191 12.74 6.15 -11.26
CA MET A 191 13.08 7.38 -10.54
C MET A 191 12.08 8.52 -10.80
N LYS A 192 11.64 8.65 -12.06
CA LYS A 192 10.66 9.67 -12.47
C LYS A 192 9.33 9.53 -11.69
N VAL A 193 8.80 8.30 -11.60
CA VAL A 193 7.54 8.03 -10.87
C VAL A 193 7.66 8.39 -9.40
N ILE A 194 8.79 8.05 -8.77
CA ILE A 194 9.04 8.40 -7.36
C ILE A 194 9.08 9.92 -7.16
N ILE A 195 9.79 10.64 -8.03
CA ILE A 195 9.89 12.10 -7.98
C ILE A 195 8.52 12.74 -8.21
N ASP A 196 7.75 12.25 -9.18
CA ASP A 196 6.40 12.73 -9.47
C ASP A 196 5.49 12.52 -8.25
N ILE A 197 5.54 11.33 -7.61
CA ILE A 197 4.78 11.03 -6.37
C ILE A 197 5.17 12.00 -5.24
N ILE A 198 6.47 12.18 -4.99
CA ILE A 198 6.96 13.07 -3.93
C ILE A 198 6.50 14.51 -4.18
N ASN A 199 6.68 15.01 -5.41
CA ASN A 199 6.25 16.37 -5.78
C ASN A 199 4.74 16.57 -5.60
N GLU A 200 3.91 15.59 -5.96
CA GLU A 200 2.46 15.66 -5.79
C GLU A 200 2.04 15.76 -4.30
N PHE A 201 2.75 15.04 -3.42
CA PHE A 201 2.54 15.17 -1.98
C PHE A 201 3.06 16.50 -1.42
N LEU A 202 4.26 16.94 -1.81
CA LEU A 202 4.83 18.21 -1.36
C LEU A 202 3.94 19.40 -1.74
N ASN A 203 3.39 19.41 -2.95
CA ASN A 203 2.50 20.46 -3.45
C ASN A 203 1.31 20.72 -2.50
N LYS A 204 0.71 19.66 -1.94
CA LYS A 204 -0.47 19.78 -1.05
C LYS A 204 -0.10 19.78 0.43
N PHE A 205 0.91 19.01 0.83
CA PHE A 205 1.17 18.65 2.22
C PHE A 205 2.56 19.09 2.71
N LYS A 206 3.22 20.07 2.07
CA LYS A 206 4.54 20.57 2.51
C LYS A 206 4.62 20.96 3.99
N GLU A 207 3.54 21.50 4.57
CA GLU A 207 3.50 21.86 6.00
C GLU A 207 3.58 20.64 6.94
N PHE A 208 3.30 19.44 6.41
CA PHE A 208 3.27 18.18 7.15
C PHE A 208 4.52 17.34 6.94
N ILE A 209 5.40 17.71 6.00
CA ILE A 209 6.51 16.86 5.57
C ILE A 209 7.81 17.54 5.96
N ASP A 210 8.60 16.86 6.78
CA ASP A 210 9.98 17.22 7.06
C ASP A 210 10.93 16.51 6.10
N THR A 211 12.09 17.10 5.85
CA THR A 211 13.11 16.50 5.00
C THR A 211 13.61 15.18 5.59
N PRO A 212 13.60 14.07 4.81
CA PRO A 212 14.02 12.75 5.26
C PRO A 212 15.55 12.62 5.19
N VAL A 213 16.25 13.41 6.01
CA VAL A 213 17.73 13.59 5.96
C VAL A 213 18.49 12.28 6.12
N GLU A 214 18.09 11.42 7.07
CA GLU A 214 18.82 10.20 7.40
C GLU A 214 18.92 9.21 6.23
N ILE A 215 17.78 8.93 5.58
CA ILE A 215 17.74 8.01 4.44
C ILE A 215 18.44 8.60 3.22
N LEU A 216 18.28 9.90 2.98
CA LEU A 216 18.96 10.60 1.90
C LEU A 216 20.48 10.57 2.09
N TYR A 217 20.95 10.83 3.32
CA TYR A 217 22.36 10.71 3.65
C TYR A 217 22.89 9.29 3.48
N THR A 218 22.12 8.28 3.87
CA THR A 218 22.48 6.86 3.67
C THR A 218 22.64 6.54 2.17
N PHE A 219 21.74 7.05 1.33
CA PHE A 219 21.81 6.86 -0.12
C PHE A 219 23.02 7.57 -0.72
N LEU A 220 23.34 8.78 -0.23
CA LEU A 220 24.53 9.53 -0.65
C LEU A 220 25.84 8.89 -0.18
N LYS A 221 25.85 8.14 0.92
CA LYS A 221 27.06 7.53 1.51
C LYS A 221 27.33 6.10 1.05
N SER A 222 26.40 5.42 0.39
CA SER A 222 26.49 3.99 0.00
C SER A 222 27.53 3.74 -1.13
N ASN A 223 28.77 4.18 -0.94
CA ASN A 223 29.75 4.51 -1.98
C ASN A 223 30.77 3.42 -2.34
N ASN A 224 30.51 2.13 -2.07
CA ASN A 224 31.56 1.12 -2.21
C ASN A 224 31.52 0.28 -3.50
N ASP A 225 30.47 0.31 -4.34
CA ASP A 225 30.41 -0.47 -5.59
C ASP A 225 29.84 0.32 -6.80
N GLU A 226 30.44 0.14 -7.99
CA GLU A 226 30.67 1.19 -9.01
C GLU A 226 29.58 1.44 -10.09
N GLN A 227 28.40 0.80 -10.09
CA GLN A 227 27.39 1.03 -11.15
C GLN A 227 25.95 1.26 -10.68
N TYR A 228 25.47 0.54 -9.68
CA TYR A 228 24.15 0.79 -9.06
C TYR A 228 24.12 2.10 -8.25
N ASN A 229 25.28 2.68 -7.98
CA ASN A 229 25.45 3.86 -7.14
C ASN A 229 24.99 5.18 -7.77
N VAL A 230 25.27 5.37 -9.07
CA VAL A 230 25.06 6.67 -9.73
C VAL A 230 23.57 7.01 -9.81
N SER A 231 22.71 6.03 -10.07
CA SER A 231 21.25 6.22 -10.10
C SER A 231 20.69 6.56 -8.72
N THR A 232 21.14 5.88 -7.67
CA THR A 232 20.66 6.09 -6.30
C THR A 232 21.10 7.46 -5.77
N ILE A 233 22.33 7.86 -6.06
CA ILE A 233 22.84 9.21 -5.75
C ILE A 233 22.04 10.26 -6.52
N ASN A 234 21.86 10.07 -7.83
CA ASN A 234 21.08 10.97 -8.66
C ASN A 234 19.63 11.12 -8.14
N LEU A 235 19.01 10.02 -7.71
CA LEU A 235 17.69 10.05 -7.11
C LEU A 235 17.68 10.84 -5.79
N ALA A 236 18.62 10.58 -4.88
CA ALA A 236 18.71 11.30 -3.61
C ALA A 236 18.86 12.81 -3.81
N ILE A 237 19.71 13.23 -4.77
CA ILE A 237 19.91 14.65 -5.09
C ILE A 237 18.66 15.25 -5.73
N GLN A 238 17.99 14.55 -6.66
CA GLN A 238 16.74 15.04 -7.25
C GLN A 238 15.63 15.16 -6.21
N ILE A 239 15.54 14.23 -5.25
CA ILE A 239 14.59 14.34 -4.13
C ILE A 239 14.93 15.58 -3.29
N LEU A 240 16.20 15.82 -2.95
CA LEU A 240 16.59 17.04 -2.24
C LEU A 240 16.20 18.30 -3.02
N ALA A 241 16.41 18.31 -4.34
CA ALA A 241 16.00 19.41 -5.19
C ALA A 241 14.48 19.63 -5.12
N SER A 242 13.67 18.57 -5.17
CA SER A 242 12.22 18.65 -4.99
C SER A 242 11.80 19.30 -3.67
N PHE A 243 12.50 19.02 -2.56
CA PHE A 243 12.21 19.63 -1.26
C PHE A 243 12.56 21.12 -1.26
N VAL A 244 13.76 21.47 -1.74
CA VAL A 244 14.22 22.86 -1.85
C VAL A 244 13.31 23.69 -2.76
N SER A 245 12.88 23.15 -3.91
CA SER A 245 11.94 23.82 -4.82
C SER A 245 10.55 24.07 -4.22
N ASN A 246 10.20 23.39 -3.12
CA ASN A 246 8.93 23.57 -2.40
C ASN A 246 9.07 24.42 -1.11
N ASP A 247 10.20 25.13 -0.95
CA ASP A 247 10.55 25.94 0.22
C ASP A 247 10.75 25.13 1.51
N ILE A 248 11.14 23.85 1.40
CA ILE A 248 11.47 23.00 2.55
C ILE A 248 12.99 22.91 2.66
N PRO A 249 13.58 23.16 3.85
CA PRO A 249 15.03 23.15 4.01
C PRO A 249 15.62 21.77 3.76
N GLU A 250 16.75 21.69 3.06
CA GLU A 250 17.46 20.46 2.71
C GLU A 250 18.01 19.70 3.93
N TYR A 251 18.21 20.39 5.04
CA TYR A 251 18.63 19.82 6.31
C TYR A 251 17.79 20.40 7.44
N ASN A 252 17.38 19.54 8.38
CA ASN A 252 16.78 19.93 9.65
C ASN A 252 17.20 18.93 10.74
N GLU A 253 17.04 19.28 12.01
CA GLU A 253 17.36 18.38 13.13
C GLU A 253 16.11 17.79 13.79
N LEU A 254 14.93 18.03 13.21
CA LEU A 254 13.64 17.66 13.82
C LEU A 254 13.48 16.14 13.95
N ASN A 255 14.09 15.40 13.02
CA ASN A 255 14.08 13.93 12.99
C ASN A 255 15.33 13.30 13.64
N MET A 256 16.24 14.09 14.23
CA MET A 256 17.52 13.62 14.76
C MET A 256 17.36 12.67 15.96
N THR A 257 16.31 12.85 16.76
CA THR A 257 16.14 12.15 18.05
C THR A 257 15.87 10.64 17.93
N THR A 258 15.61 10.13 16.72
CA THR A 258 15.23 8.73 16.51
C THR A 258 16.38 7.81 16.11
N SER A 259 17.57 8.33 15.77
CA SER A 259 18.66 7.50 15.25
C SER A 259 20.06 8.01 15.61
N ASP A 260 20.90 7.12 16.12
CA ASP A 260 22.34 7.36 16.34
C ASP A 260 23.12 7.56 15.02
N SER A 261 22.48 7.28 13.87
CA SER A 261 23.08 7.39 12.53
C SER A 261 22.75 8.72 11.82
N TYR A 262 22.11 9.67 12.51
CA TYR A 262 21.80 10.97 11.93
C TYR A 262 23.09 11.77 11.65
N PRO A 263 23.32 12.27 10.42
CA PRO A 263 24.52 13.02 10.12
C PRO A 263 24.50 14.39 10.80
N SER A 264 25.67 14.89 11.17
CA SER A 264 25.79 16.32 11.48
C SER A 264 25.61 17.17 10.21
N GLU A 265 25.17 18.41 10.39
CA GLU A 265 25.01 19.39 9.30
C GLU A 265 26.27 19.49 8.43
N ASN A 266 27.45 19.58 9.06
CA ASN A 266 28.73 19.65 8.37
C ASN A 266 29.02 18.40 7.54
N GLU A 267 28.74 17.21 8.07
CA GLU A 267 28.94 15.96 7.33
C GLU A 267 28.00 15.89 6.12
N PHE A 268 26.73 16.23 6.31
CA PHE A 268 25.72 16.24 5.24
C PHE A 268 26.13 17.15 4.09
N TYR A 269 26.45 18.42 4.37
CA TYR A 269 26.87 19.37 3.32
C TYR A 269 28.24 19.02 2.74
N SER A 270 29.16 18.42 3.49
CA SER A 270 30.45 17.98 2.94
C SER A 270 30.27 16.89 1.87
N VAL A 271 29.33 15.96 2.09
CA VAL A 271 29.00 14.91 1.12
C VAL A 271 28.33 15.51 -0.11
N LEU A 272 27.38 16.44 0.07
CA LEU A 272 26.76 17.15 -1.06
C LEU A 272 27.77 17.95 -1.89
N ALA A 273 28.71 18.65 -1.23
CA ALA A 273 29.75 19.43 -1.91
C ALA A 273 30.67 18.58 -2.78
N ASN A 274 30.95 17.34 -2.37
CA ASN A 274 31.73 16.39 -3.17
C ASN A 274 31.01 16.03 -4.49
N TYR A 275 29.68 15.99 -4.50
CA TYR A 275 28.91 15.68 -5.70
C TYR A 275 28.76 16.88 -6.66
N ILE A 276 28.90 18.11 -6.18
CA ILE A 276 29.04 19.30 -7.04
C ILE A 276 30.36 19.28 -7.82
N GLN A 277 31.35 18.51 -7.38
CA GLN A 277 32.61 18.35 -8.13
C GLN A 277 32.59 17.16 -9.10
N PHE A 278 31.47 16.42 -9.15
CA PHE A 278 31.34 15.21 -9.95
C PHE A 278 31.03 15.56 -11.42
N ASN A 279 31.76 14.94 -12.37
CA ASN A 279 31.66 15.26 -13.81
C ASN A 279 30.40 14.73 -14.52
N HIS A 280 29.48 14.07 -13.81
CA HIS A 280 28.23 13.59 -14.40
C HIS A 280 27.18 14.70 -14.38
N LYS A 281 26.79 15.19 -15.57
CA LYS A 281 25.82 16.30 -15.74
C LYS A 281 24.54 16.11 -14.91
N ASN A 282 24.00 14.89 -14.88
CA ASN A 282 22.77 14.57 -14.17
C ASN A 282 22.88 14.65 -12.64
N ILE A 283 24.10 14.65 -12.08
CA ILE A 283 24.36 14.79 -10.64
C ILE A 283 24.76 16.23 -10.32
N TYR A 284 25.64 16.81 -11.15
CA TYR A 284 26.13 18.17 -10.98
C TYR A 284 25.02 19.23 -11.04
N GLU A 285 24.14 19.15 -12.05
CA GLU A 285 23.14 20.18 -12.30
C GLU A 285 22.12 20.29 -11.15
N PRO A 286 21.49 19.18 -10.70
CA PRO A 286 20.61 19.22 -9.52
C PRO A 286 21.33 19.57 -8.22
N ALA A 287 22.56 19.08 -8.00
CA ALA A 287 23.33 19.42 -6.78
C ALA A 287 23.68 20.92 -6.72
N SER A 288 23.97 21.53 -7.86
CA SER A 288 24.25 22.97 -7.95
C SER A 288 23.02 23.84 -7.72
N GLU A 289 21.82 23.31 -8.00
CA GLU A 289 20.55 24.00 -7.74
C GLU A 289 20.23 23.97 -6.25
N VAL A 290 20.42 22.82 -5.59
CA VAL A 290 20.27 22.67 -4.13
C VAL A 290 21.19 23.62 -3.37
N TYR A 291 22.46 23.78 -3.78
CA TYR A 291 23.44 24.61 -3.07
C TYR A 291 23.27 26.14 -3.27
N LYS A 292 22.47 26.58 -4.27
CA LYS A 292 22.31 28.01 -4.59
C LYS A 292 21.19 28.69 -3.81
N ASN A 293 20.24 27.92 -3.31
CA ASN A 293 19.12 28.39 -2.50
C ASN A 293 19.51 28.40 -1.02
#